data_AF-A0A7X9SLV2-F1
#
_entry.id   AF-A0A7X9SLV2-F1
#
_cell.length_a   1.000
_cell.length_b   1.000
_cell.length_c   1.000
_cell.angle_alpha   90.00
_cell.angle_beta   90.00
_cell.angle_gamma   90.00
#
_symmetry.space_group_name_H-M   'P 1'
#
loop_
_entity.id
_entity.type
_entity.pdbx_description
1 polymer ?
#
loop_
_entity_poly.entity_id
_entity_poly.type
_entity_poly.pdbx_seq_one_letter_code
_entity_poly.pdbx_strand_id
1 'polypeptide(L)'
;MKEELLKRNYIHADEIYLKVIEENGKDSNSKRFIWLYRFGGIENPVILYDYQKTRSGFCAEEFLEGFSGYLQTDRYDAYNKVKNIKRLYCMVYILRKFLEII
;
A
#
# COMPACT_ATOMS: atom_id res chain seq x y z
N MET A 1 -12.41 11.30 2.47
CA MET A 1 -12.06 9.87 2.65
C MET A 1 -10.58 9.65 2.98
N LYS A 2 -9.60 10.18 2.21
CA LYS A 2 -8.16 10.12 2.58
C LYS A 2 -7.90 10.68 3.98
N GLU A 3 -8.38 11.89 4.25
CA GLU A 3 -8.23 12.53 5.57
C GLU A 3 -8.81 11.69 6.72
N GLU A 4 -9.90 10.99 6.48
CA GLU A 4 -10.52 10.12 7.49
C GLU A 4 -9.64 8.90 7.78
N LEU A 5 -9.04 8.31 6.74
CA LEU A 5 -8.08 7.23 6.87
C LEU A 5 -6.83 7.69 7.65
N LEU A 6 -6.28 8.86 7.33
CA LEU A 6 -5.08 9.40 7.98
C LEU A 6 -5.29 9.76 9.46
N LYS A 7 -6.54 9.99 9.88
CA LYS A 7 -6.92 10.19 11.29
C LYS A 7 -6.97 8.89 12.10
N ARG A 8 -6.94 7.72 11.44
CA ARG A 8 -6.96 6.42 12.13
C ARG A 8 -5.61 6.20 12.82
N ASN A 9 -5.60 5.33 13.82
CA ASN A 9 -4.39 4.93 14.53
C ASN A 9 -3.62 3.78 13.84
N TYR A 10 -4.25 3.10 12.90
CA TYR A 10 -3.73 1.93 12.20
C TYR A 10 -4.10 1.98 10.72
N ILE A 11 -3.14 1.70 9.85
CA ILE A 11 -3.35 1.53 8.41
C ILE A 11 -2.61 0.27 7.98
N HIS A 12 -3.26 -0.53 7.13
CA HIS A 12 -2.60 -1.57 6.34
C HIS A 12 -2.39 -1.03 4.93
N ALA A 13 -1.16 -1.07 4.45
CA ALA A 13 -0.80 -0.70 3.08
C ALA A 13 -0.20 -1.91 2.33
N ASP A 14 -0.55 -2.03 1.05
CA ASP A 14 -0.04 -3.04 0.12
C ASP A 14 -0.05 -2.46 -1.29
N GLU A 15 0.67 -3.06 -2.22
CA GLU A 15 0.70 -2.61 -3.61
C GLU A 15 0.75 -3.77 -4.60
N ILE A 16 -0.02 -3.62 -5.68
CA ILE A 16 -0.14 -4.63 -6.71
C ILE A 16 0.24 -4.06 -8.08
N TYR A 17 0.96 -4.87 -8.83
CA TYR A 17 1.28 -4.61 -10.23
C TYR A 17 0.09 -4.93 -11.13
N LEU A 18 -0.17 -4.06 -12.11
CA LEU A 18 -1.22 -4.21 -13.10
C LEU A 18 -0.67 -3.99 -14.49
N LYS A 19 -1.13 -4.82 -15.43
CA LYS A 19 -0.99 -4.58 -16.86
C LYS A 19 -2.24 -3.86 -17.32
N VAL A 20 -2.06 -2.74 -18.01
CA VAL A 20 -3.17 -1.88 -18.46
C VAL A 20 -3.21 -1.90 -19.98
N ILE A 21 -4.42 -1.86 -20.53
CA ILE A 21 -4.66 -1.74 -21.97
C ILE A 21 -4.71 -0.24 -22.29
N GLU A 22 -4.02 0.20 -23.33
CA GLU A 22 -4.09 1.59 -23.79
C GLU A 22 -5.42 1.89 -24.49
N GLU A 23 -5.76 3.16 -24.65
CA GLU A 23 -7.01 3.58 -25.32
C GLU A 23 -7.12 3.05 -26.76
N ASN A 24 -6.00 2.76 -27.41
CA ASN A 24 -5.92 2.14 -28.73
C ASN A 24 -6.20 0.63 -28.75
N GLY A 25 -6.57 0.04 -27.60
CA GLY A 25 -6.90 -1.38 -27.45
C GLY A 25 -5.68 -2.32 -27.44
N LYS A 26 -4.46 -1.78 -27.49
CA LYS A 26 -3.23 -2.58 -27.40
C LYS A 26 -2.76 -2.69 -25.96
N ASP A 27 -2.07 -3.79 -25.67
CA ASP A 27 -1.36 -3.95 -24.41
C ASP A 27 -0.39 -2.80 -24.21
N SER A 28 -0.52 -2.06 -23.10
CA SER A 28 0.52 -1.11 -22.74
C SER A 28 1.74 -1.89 -22.25
N ASN A 29 2.92 -1.56 -22.78
CA ASN A 29 4.19 -1.96 -22.16
C ASN A 29 4.45 -1.21 -20.85
N SER A 30 3.56 -0.28 -20.49
CA SER A 30 3.66 0.57 -19.32
C SER A 30 3.19 -0.18 -18.07
N LYS A 31 4.12 -0.42 -17.14
CA LYS A 31 3.78 -0.98 -15.83
C LYS A 31 3.01 0.04 -15.00
N ARG A 32 1.93 -0.40 -14.35
CA ARG A 32 1.11 0.43 -13.47
C ARG A 32 0.92 -0.27 -12.14
N PHE A 33 0.65 0.51 -11.11
CA PHE A 33 0.54 0.02 -9.75
C PHE A 33 -0.72 0.57 -9.11
N ILE A 34 -1.41 -0.25 -8.34
CA ILE A 34 -2.40 0.20 -7.38
C ILE A 34 -1.79 0.03 -5.99
N TRP A 35 -1.74 1.12 -5.26
CA TRP A 35 -1.45 1.14 -3.83
C TRP A 35 -2.76 1.08 -3.08
N LEU A 36 -2.93 0.04 -2.27
CA LEU A 36 -4.07 -0.17 -1.40
C LEU A 36 -3.74 0.39 -0.03
N TYR A 37 -4.62 1.25 0.50
CA TYR A 37 -4.57 1.67 1.89
C TYR A 37 -5.90 1.37 2.53
N ARG A 38 -5.88 0.65 3.66
CA ARG A 38 -7.10 0.28 4.35
C ARG A 38 -7.01 0.41 5.86
N PHE A 39 -8.15 0.74 6.44
CA PHE A 39 -8.45 0.56 7.85
C PHE A 39 -9.59 -0.45 7.98
N GLY A 40 -9.38 -1.48 8.79
CA GLY A 40 -10.29 -2.63 8.92
C GLY A 40 -11.04 -2.70 10.24
N GLY A 41 -11.34 -1.56 10.87
CA GLY A 41 -12.20 -1.54 12.06
C GLY A 41 -13.62 -2.01 11.77
N ILE A 42 -14.35 -2.41 12.83
CA ILE A 42 -15.75 -2.87 12.75
C ILE A 42 -16.68 -1.73 12.28
N GLU A 43 -16.37 -0.50 12.66
CA GLU A 43 -17.14 0.68 12.27
C GLU A 43 -16.37 1.54 11.26
N ASN A 44 -17.06 1.94 10.18
CA ASN A 44 -16.56 2.82 9.13
C ASN A 44 -15.24 2.34 8.49
N PRO A 45 -15.25 1.16 7.81
CA PRO A 45 -14.09 0.71 7.06
C PRO A 45 -13.79 1.68 5.93
N VAL A 46 -12.51 2.03 5.78
CA VAL A 46 -12.04 2.86 4.68
C VAL A 46 -11.05 2.04 3.86
N ILE A 47 -11.30 1.95 2.56
CA ILE A 47 -10.42 1.29 1.59
C ILE A 47 -10.20 2.27 0.46
N LEU A 48 -8.94 2.61 0.19
CA LEU A 48 -8.55 3.52 -0.87
C LEU A 48 -7.58 2.81 -1.80
N TYR A 49 -7.79 3.03 -3.10
CA TYR A 49 -6.93 2.55 -4.17
C TYR A 49 -6.29 3.78 -4.83
N ASP A 50 -4.98 3.88 -4.73
CA ASP A 50 -4.19 4.95 -5.33
C ASP A 50 -3.47 4.41 -6.56
N TYR A 51 -3.86 4.89 -7.74
CA TYR A 51 -3.35 4.43 -9.02
C TYR A 51 -2.11 5.22 -9.44
N GLN A 52 -0.97 4.54 -9.45
CA GLN A 52 0.35 5.15 -9.60
C GLN A 52 1.11 4.61 -10.80
N LYS A 53 1.95 5.47 -11.39
CA LYS A 53 2.81 5.09 -12.52
C LYS A 53 4.02 4.26 -12.09
N THR A 54 4.38 4.34 -10.81
CA THR A 54 5.60 3.71 -10.28
C THR A 54 5.30 2.96 -8.99
N ARG A 55 6.18 2.01 -8.67
CA ARG A 55 6.23 1.34 -7.36
C ARG A 55 7.20 2.05 -6.40
N SER A 56 7.48 3.33 -6.64
CA SER A 56 8.43 4.09 -5.84
C SER A 56 7.88 4.34 -4.44
N GLY A 57 8.73 4.30 -3.42
CA GLY A 57 8.33 4.68 -2.06
C GLY A 57 7.91 6.13 -1.89
N PHE A 58 8.20 6.99 -2.88
CA PHE A 58 7.62 8.34 -2.92
C PHE A 58 6.08 8.31 -3.03
N CYS A 59 5.49 7.31 -3.70
CA CYS A 59 4.04 7.16 -3.76
C CYS A 59 3.45 6.94 -2.36
N ALA A 60 4.06 6.05 -1.57
CA ALA A 60 3.65 5.81 -0.18
C ALA A 60 3.92 7.02 0.73
N GLU A 61 5.07 7.69 0.58
CA GLU A 61 5.44 8.87 1.36
C GLU A 61 4.44 10.03 1.15
N GLU A 62 4.09 10.33 -0.10
CA GLU A 62 3.14 11.39 -0.45
C GLU A 62 1.70 11.03 -0.04
N PHE A 63 1.31 9.77 -0.22
CA PHE A 63 -0.04 9.36 0.19
C PHE A 63 -0.20 9.41 1.71
N LEU A 64 0.78 8.93 2.47
CA LEU A 64 0.73 8.85 3.93
C LEU A 64 1.29 10.10 4.64
N GLU A 65 1.48 11.20 3.91
CA GLU A 65 1.90 12.46 4.52
C GLU A 65 0.93 12.88 5.63
N GLY A 66 1.49 13.22 6.80
CA GLY A 66 0.71 13.59 7.99
C GLY A 66 0.15 12.42 8.79
N PHE A 67 0.30 11.16 8.35
CA PHE A 67 -0.08 10.01 9.15
C PHE A 67 0.89 9.78 10.31
N SER A 68 0.35 9.46 11.48
CA SER A 68 1.13 8.94 12.60
C SER A 68 0.34 7.84 13.30
N GLY A 69 0.99 6.71 13.54
CA GLY A 69 0.32 5.52 14.08
C GLY A 69 1.04 4.25 13.66
N TYR A 70 0.29 3.16 13.58
CA TYR A 70 0.78 1.86 13.16
C TYR A 70 0.56 1.67 11.65
N LEU A 71 1.63 1.42 10.91
CA LEU A 71 1.57 1.06 9.50
C LEU A 71 1.98 -0.41 9.33
N GLN A 72 1.04 -1.25 8.92
CA GLN A 72 1.31 -2.64 8.58
C GLN A 72 1.58 -2.79 7.08
N THR A 73 2.69 -3.44 6.72
CA THR A 73 3.07 -3.72 5.33
C THR A 73 3.75 -5.08 5.19
N ASP A 74 4.04 -5.49 3.95
CA ASP A 74 4.71 -6.73 3.58
C ASP A 74 6.26 -6.66 3.65
N ARG A 75 6.82 -5.65 4.34
CA ARG A 75 8.26 -5.33 4.40
C ARG A 75 8.85 -4.79 3.08
N TYR A 76 8.07 -4.42 2.08
CA TYR A 76 8.66 -3.77 0.91
C TYR A 76 9.42 -2.48 1.28
N ASP A 77 10.68 -2.38 0.83
CA ASP A 77 11.61 -1.31 1.24
C ASP A 77 11.14 0.10 0.88
N ALA A 78 10.22 0.23 -0.07
CA ALA A 78 9.62 1.51 -0.43
C ALA A 78 8.94 2.20 0.76
N TYR A 79 8.34 1.44 1.68
CA TYR A 79 7.71 1.98 2.88
C TYR A 79 8.72 2.55 3.91
N ASN A 80 10.03 2.35 3.71
CA ASN A 80 11.05 2.97 4.55
C ASN A 80 11.06 4.50 4.44
N LYS A 81 10.55 5.05 3.32
CA LYS A 81 10.41 6.51 3.12
C LYS A 81 9.32 7.14 3.99
N VAL A 82 8.32 6.37 4.43
CA VAL A 82 7.25 6.88 5.31
C VAL A 82 7.83 7.14 6.70
N LYS A 83 7.66 8.38 7.19
CA LYS A 83 8.22 8.87 8.46
C LYS A 83 7.15 8.87 9.56
N ASN A 84 7.58 9.00 10.82
CA ASN A 84 6.69 9.19 11.98
C ASN A 84 5.65 8.06 12.23
N ILE A 85 5.99 6.84 11.82
CA ILE A 85 5.17 5.64 11.98
C ILE A 85 5.82 4.59 12.88
N LYS A 86 4.99 3.75 13.47
CA LYS A 86 5.37 2.46 14.06
C LYS A 86 5.12 1.37 13.02
N ARG A 87 6.18 0.70 12.58
CA ARG A 87 6.09 -0.33 11.53
C ARG A 87 5.59 -1.65 12.11
N LEU A 88 4.63 -2.26 11.44
CA LEU A 88 4.15 -3.61 11.69
C LEU A 88 4.38 -4.45 10.43
N TYR A 89 4.77 -5.71 10.63
CA TYR A 89 4.95 -6.64 9.53
C TYR A 89 3.72 -7.52 9.36
N CYS A 90 3.33 -7.76 8.11
CA CYS A 90 2.22 -8.64 7.80
C CYS A 90 2.59 -10.09 8.07
N MET A 91 1.93 -10.73 9.05
CA MET A 91 2.16 -12.14 9.37
C MET A 91 1.86 -13.08 8.20
N VAL A 92 0.87 -12.75 7.37
CA VAL A 92 0.54 -13.53 6.17
C VAL A 92 1.70 -13.52 5.16
N TYR A 93 2.36 -12.38 5.01
CA TYR A 93 3.55 -12.29 4.15
C TYR A 93 4.71 -13.13 4.70
N ILE A 94 4.97 -13.02 6.01
CA ILE A 94 6.02 -13.81 6.68
C ILE A 94 5.76 -15.31 6.50
N LEU A 95 4.52 -15.76 6.72
CA LEU A 95 4.13 -17.16 6.54
C LEU A 95 4.35 -17.63 5.11
N ARG A 96 3.97 -16.81 4.11
CA ARG A 96 4.20 -17.15 2.70
C ARG A 96 5.69 -17.33 2.39
N LYS A 97 6.54 -16.41 2.87
CA LYS A 97 8.00 -16.52 2.69
C LYS A 97 8.61 -17.71 3.41
N PHE A 98 8.09 -18.06 4.58
CA PHE A 98 8.49 -19.26 5.29
C PHE A 98 8.10 -20.54 4.53
N LEU A 99 6.93 -20.58 3.90
CA LEU A 99 6.50 -21.73 3.08
C LEU A 99 7.23 -21.82 1.74
N GLU A 100 7.80 -20.74 1.22
CA GLU A 100 8.63 -20.78 -0.01
C GLU A 100 9.99 -21.48 0.19
N ILE A 101 10.45 -21.62 1.45
CA ILE A 101 11.77 -22.19 1.79
C ILE A 101 11.69 -23.60 2.40
N ILE A 102 10.48 -24.12 2.62
CA ILE A 102 10.21 -25.51 3.02
C ILE A 102 9.89 -26.31 1.76
#